data_AF-A0A1G8YTH6-F1
#
_entry.id   AF-A0A1G8YTH6-F1
#
_cell.length_a   1.000
_cell.length_b   1.000
_cell.length_c   1.000
_cell.angle_alpha   90.00
_cell.angle_beta   90.00
_cell.angle_gamma   90.00
#
_symmetry.space_group_name_H-M   'P 1'
#
loop_
_entity.id
_entity.type
_entity.pdbx_description
1 polymer ?
#
loop_
_entity_poly.entity_id
_entity_poly.type
_entity_poly.pdbx_seq_one_letter_code
_entity_poly.pdbx_strand_id
1 'polypeptide(L)'
;MKKIFKLALVLMFFAFANAFAQAPQKMSYQAVVRNASGSLVANVPVGVRISILSGSVSGAVVYAETHLVTTNVNGLMSIEIGGGSPQTGAFNAINWANAPFFVKTETDPNGGSNYSIAGTSELLSVPFALYAENSKPQGKSTIYLTGDITDTQARERLSKEFGPNTENIYVLNTTELTTLDLSTIDNLLTLKVINNGALNTLNLGQLKFVYKDIEISGNASLNTLNFDALQKVYDTTILMNNGSLQHLTFPSLKTSSTISIRTNNSLQSVSMPVYEQAVYGLASGNGTVSISYNASLVFIEMPVVRDIGNFDILGSPNLVTLSLQAFKNCGSFRISDTGLQNLNLPEFEISGQLSIDSNSVLTLINFPKFKSVSSFFIVGNISLTNLSIPLYTGYLNTVNNIDVYGNLFPSSQVNYLLDKMLHLQVTSGNRLSITQSTPAPPTGQGIIDKQTLINNGNTIWTD
;
A
#
# COMPACT_ATOMS: atom_id res chain seq x y z
N MET A 1 5.77 56.38 -21.67
CA MET A 1 4.39 55.88 -21.83
C MET A 1 4.23 54.37 -21.57
N LYS A 2 4.91 53.47 -22.29
CA LYS A 2 4.75 52.00 -22.11
C LYS A 2 5.07 51.46 -20.69
N LYS A 3 6.00 52.06 -19.94
CA LYS A 3 6.34 51.64 -18.55
C LYS A 3 5.31 52.08 -17.51
N ILE A 4 4.69 53.26 -17.70
CA ILE A 4 3.62 53.77 -16.83
C ILE A 4 2.35 52.92 -17.00
N PHE A 5 2.07 52.48 -18.23
CA PHE A 5 0.94 51.59 -18.50
C PHE A 5 1.11 50.20 -17.84
N LYS A 6 2.34 49.64 -17.83
CA LYS A 6 2.63 48.38 -17.13
C LYS A 6 2.51 48.50 -15.62
N LEU A 7 2.96 49.61 -15.02
CA LEU A 7 2.83 49.85 -13.58
C LEU A 7 1.37 50.04 -13.17
N ALA A 8 0.58 50.78 -13.96
CA ALA A 8 -0.86 50.93 -13.75
C ALA A 8 -1.59 49.58 -13.86
N LEU A 9 -1.20 48.71 -14.80
CA LEU A 9 -1.79 47.38 -14.95
C LEU A 9 -1.47 46.46 -13.75
N VAL A 10 -0.25 46.53 -13.21
CA VAL A 10 0.16 45.77 -12.01
C VAL A 10 -0.59 46.27 -10.77
N LEU A 11 -0.71 47.59 -10.58
CA LEU A 11 -1.49 48.18 -9.48
C LEU A 11 -2.98 47.84 -9.57
N MET A 12 -3.54 47.79 -10.79
CA MET A 12 -4.91 47.38 -11.03
C MET A 12 -5.12 45.88 -10.75
N PHE A 13 -4.13 45.03 -11.04
CA PHE A 13 -4.16 43.59 -10.73
C PHE A 13 -4.08 43.31 -9.22
N PHE A 14 -3.31 44.11 -8.47
CA PHE A 14 -3.26 44.03 -6.99
C PHE A 14 -4.54 44.53 -6.31
N ALA A 15 -5.28 45.45 -6.93
CA ALA A 15 -6.52 45.98 -6.39
C ALA A 15 -7.67 44.94 -6.36
N PHE A 16 -7.63 43.91 -7.21
CA PHE A 16 -8.64 42.84 -7.24
C PHE A 16 -8.26 41.59 -6.43
N ALA A 17 -7.05 41.51 -5.88
CA ALA A 17 -6.55 40.31 -5.19
C ALA A 17 -7.10 40.10 -3.76
N ASN A 18 -7.86 41.05 -3.21
CA ASN A 18 -8.32 41.01 -1.82
C ASN A 18 -9.85 40.89 -1.65
N ALA A 19 -10.59 40.59 -2.71
CA ALA A 19 -12.02 40.33 -2.60
C ALA A 19 -12.28 38.88 -2.15
N PHE A 20 -11.97 38.57 -0.88
CA PHE A 20 -12.48 37.36 -0.25
C PHE A 20 -13.95 37.58 0.07
N ALA A 21 -14.84 37.03 -0.75
CA ALA A 21 -16.25 36.88 -0.40
C ALA A 21 -16.38 35.79 0.68
N GLN A 22 -15.90 36.06 1.90
CA GLN A 22 -16.20 35.19 3.02
C GLN A 22 -17.65 35.39 3.42
N ALA A 23 -18.37 34.28 3.62
CA ALA A 23 -19.67 34.34 4.25
C ALA A 23 -19.55 35.13 5.56
N PRO A 24 -20.45 36.07 5.86
CA PRO A 24 -20.41 36.81 7.12
C PRO A 24 -20.28 35.84 8.30
N GLN A 25 -19.29 36.07 9.17
CA GLN A 25 -19.04 35.26 10.38
C GLN A 25 -20.04 35.64 11.49
N LYS A 26 -21.34 35.61 11.14
CA LYS A 26 -22.44 36.00 12.02
C LYS A 26 -23.76 35.36 11.57
N MET A 27 -24.69 35.20 12.50
CA MET A 27 -26.00 34.58 12.28
C MET A 27 -27.12 35.45 12.88
N SER A 28 -28.19 35.71 12.12
CA SER A 28 -29.31 36.51 12.62
C SER A 28 -30.08 35.78 13.73
N TYR A 29 -30.46 36.50 14.77
CA TYR A 29 -31.30 36.00 15.86
C TYR A 29 -32.36 37.03 16.23
N GLN A 30 -33.60 36.56 16.40
CA GLN A 30 -34.73 37.37 16.80
C GLN A 30 -35.49 36.69 17.93
N ALA A 31 -35.94 37.47 18.89
CA ALA A 31 -36.76 36.97 19.99
C ALA A 31 -37.71 38.05 20.50
N VAL A 32 -38.86 37.62 21.01
CA VAL A 32 -39.81 38.50 21.68
C VAL A 32 -39.54 38.42 23.19
N VAL A 33 -39.24 39.56 23.80
CA VAL A 33 -38.92 39.66 25.22
C VAL A 33 -40.20 39.94 26.03
N ARG A 34 -40.45 39.08 27.01
CA ARG A 34 -41.54 39.23 27.98
C ARG A 34 -40.98 39.26 29.39
N ASN A 35 -41.55 40.10 30.24
CA ASN A 35 -41.18 40.15 31.66
C ASN A 35 -41.83 39.00 32.45
N ALA A 36 -41.60 38.95 33.76
CA ALA A 36 -42.14 37.90 34.64
C ALA A 36 -43.68 37.86 34.70
N SER A 37 -44.37 38.96 34.40
CA SER A 37 -45.84 39.00 34.30
C SER A 37 -46.37 38.62 32.91
N GLY A 38 -45.49 38.21 31.98
CA GLY A 38 -45.85 37.86 30.60
C GLY A 38 -46.09 39.07 29.68
N SER A 39 -45.94 40.30 30.20
CA SER A 39 -46.11 41.55 29.45
C SER A 39 -44.92 41.78 28.52
N LEU A 40 -45.17 42.37 27.35
CA LEU A 40 -44.11 42.71 26.40
C LEU A 40 -43.19 43.77 27.00
N VAL A 41 -41.88 43.54 26.88
CA VAL A 41 -40.85 44.53 27.15
C VAL A 41 -40.65 45.30 25.85
N ALA A 42 -41.37 46.40 25.65
CA ALA A 42 -41.46 47.10 24.36
C ALA A 42 -40.85 48.50 24.41
N ASN A 43 -40.16 48.89 23.33
CA ASN A 43 -39.53 50.21 23.14
C ASN A 43 -38.51 50.60 24.25
N VAL A 44 -37.85 49.62 24.86
CA VAL A 44 -36.86 49.83 25.93
C VAL A 44 -35.58 49.05 25.65
N PRO A 45 -34.42 49.53 26.13
CA PRO A 45 -33.16 48.81 26.04
C PRO A 45 -33.19 47.54 26.89
N VAL A 46 -32.67 46.45 26.34
CA VAL A 46 -32.48 45.15 27.01
C VAL A 46 -31.03 44.69 26.83
N GLY A 47 -30.48 44.09 27.89
CA GLY A 47 -29.14 43.51 27.87
C GLY A 47 -29.24 42.04 27.52
N VAL A 48 -28.44 41.55 26.58
CA VAL A 48 -28.50 40.16 26.12
C VAL A 48 -27.11 39.55 26.16
N ARG A 49 -26.99 38.34 26.72
CA ARG A 49 -25.82 37.47 26.59
C ARG A 49 -26.19 36.25 25.76
N ILE A 50 -25.37 35.97 24.76
CA ILE A 50 -25.45 34.77 23.93
C ILE A 50 -24.24 33.91 24.26
N SER A 51 -24.46 32.62 24.46
CA SER A 51 -23.39 31.62 24.61
C SER A 51 -23.63 30.44 23.67
N ILE A 52 -22.55 29.94 23.07
CA ILE A 52 -22.54 28.69 22.30
C ILE A 52 -21.94 27.61 23.21
N LEU A 53 -22.72 26.55 23.45
CA LEU A 53 -22.35 25.40 24.26
C LEU A 53 -22.07 24.20 23.36
N SER A 54 -21.05 23.41 23.67
CA SER A 54 -20.71 22.20 22.91
C SER A 54 -21.28 20.92 23.56
N GLY A 55 -21.84 20.03 22.74
CA GLY A 55 -22.21 18.66 23.10
C GLY A 55 -23.54 18.49 23.84
N SER A 56 -23.93 19.42 24.72
CA SER A 56 -25.21 19.36 25.44
C SER A 56 -25.73 20.73 25.88
N VAL A 57 -26.99 20.81 26.34
CA VAL A 57 -27.61 22.01 26.93
C VAL A 57 -26.89 22.55 28.17
N SER A 58 -26.04 21.73 28.80
CA SER A 58 -25.19 22.08 29.95
C SER A 58 -23.70 21.96 29.63
N GLY A 59 -23.35 21.95 28.34
CA GLY A 59 -21.98 21.76 27.88
C GLY A 59 -21.04 22.93 28.20
N ALA A 60 -19.77 22.78 27.84
CA ALA A 60 -18.81 23.87 27.98
C ALA A 60 -19.13 25.03 27.04
N VAL A 61 -19.02 26.27 27.54
CA VAL A 61 -19.14 27.49 26.73
C VAL A 61 -17.91 27.62 25.85
N VAL A 62 -18.07 27.44 24.55
CA VAL A 62 -16.98 27.61 23.57
C VAL A 62 -16.89 29.03 23.02
N TYR A 63 -18.00 29.77 23.10
CA TYR A 63 -18.07 31.19 22.73
C TYR A 63 -19.15 31.89 23.54
N ALA A 64 -18.91 33.14 23.94
CA ALA A 64 -19.94 34.00 24.52
C ALA A 64 -19.75 35.46 24.12
N GLU A 65 -20.85 36.20 23.99
CA GLU A 65 -20.88 37.62 23.65
C GLU A 65 -22.06 38.34 24.31
N THR A 66 -21.98 39.66 24.39
CA THR A 66 -23.03 40.53 24.91
C THR A 66 -23.50 41.56 23.91
N HIS A 67 -24.79 41.91 23.99
CA HIS A 67 -25.47 42.92 23.20
C HIS A 67 -26.28 43.85 24.10
N LEU A 68 -26.40 45.12 23.70
CA LEU A 68 -27.34 46.08 24.28
C LEU A 68 -28.23 46.59 23.14
N VAL A 69 -29.50 46.21 23.15
CA VAL A 69 -30.43 46.50 22.03
C VAL A 69 -31.78 46.99 22.52
N THR A 70 -32.44 47.83 21.72
CA THR A 70 -33.78 48.32 22.03
C THR A 70 -34.84 47.44 21.36
N THR A 71 -35.80 46.95 22.13
CA THR A 71 -36.96 46.21 21.63
C THR A 71 -37.91 47.13 20.86
N ASN A 72 -38.67 46.61 19.88
CA ASN A 72 -39.70 47.39 19.19
C ASN A 72 -41.05 47.35 19.93
N VAL A 73 -42.10 47.93 19.34
CA VAL A 73 -43.47 47.96 19.90
C VAL A 73 -44.06 46.58 20.21
N ASN A 74 -43.60 45.54 19.52
CA ASN A 74 -44.02 44.15 19.74
C ASN A 74 -43.11 43.41 20.72
N GLY A 75 -42.20 44.11 21.41
CA GLY A 75 -41.19 43.52 22.28
C GLY A 75 -40.13 42.69 21.55
N LEU A 76 -40.02 42.83 20.23
CA LEU A 76 -39.06 42.09 19.41
C LEU A 76 -37.68 42.72 19.52
N MET A 77 -36.68 41.91 19.84
CA MET A 77 -35.26 42.24 19.67
C MET A 77 -34.69 41.52 18.44
N SER A 78 -33.77 42.19 17.73
CA SER A 78 -33.05 41.63 16.58
C SER A 78 -31.56 41.86 16.77
N ILE A 79 -30.77 40.79 16.75
CA ILE A 79 -29.31 40.81 16.90
C ILE A 79 -28.66 39.93 15.84
N GLU A 80 -27.35 40.10 15.68
CA GLU A 80 -26.51 39.20 14.89
C GLU A 80 -25.54 38.50 15.84
N ILE A 81 -25.74 37.20 16.06
CA ILE A 81 -24.85 36.38 16.87
C ILE A 81 -23.49 36.30 16.16
N GLY A 82 -22.40 36.61 16.88
CA GLY A 82 -21.05 36.80 16.32
C GLY A 82 -20.70 38.27 16.02
N GLY A 83 -21.66 39.19 16.16
CA GLY A 83 -21.47 40.64 16.01
C GLY A 83 -21.48 41.42 17.34
N GLY A 84 -21.59 40.72 18.48
CA GLY A 84 -21.64 41.35 19.80
C GLY A 84 -20.25 41.69 20.36
N SER A 85 -20.22 42.12 21.62
CA SER A 85 -18.96 42.28 22.37
C SER A 85 -18.52 40.91 22.94
N PRO A 86 -17.42 40.29 22.47
CA PRO A 86 -17.01 38.97 22.92
C PRO A 86 -16.62 38.95 24.39
N GLN A 87 -17.02 37.91 25.11
CA GLN A 87 -16.68 37.64 26.52
C GLN A 87 -15.82 36.38 26.68
N THR A 88 -15.97 35.42 25.79
CA THR A 88 -15.23 34.15 25.81
C THR A 88 -15.07 33.63 24.39
N GLY A 89 -13.87 33.17 24.04
CA GLY A 89 -13.56 32.64 22.71
C GLY A 89 -13.69 33.67 21.58
N ALA A 90 -13.59 33.20 20.34
CA ALA A 90 -13.82 33.98 19.14
C ALA A 90 -14.77 33.20 18.21
N PHE A 91 -15.77 33.87 17.64
CA PHE A 91 -16.82 33.21 16.86
C PHE A 91 -16.26 32.46 15.64
N ASN A 92 -15.26 33.04 14.97
CA ASN A 92 -14.58 32.44 13.83
C ASN A 92 -13.64 31.27 14.19
N ALA A 93 -13.38 31.03 15.48
CA ALA A 93 -12.54 29.94 15.97
C ALA A 93 -13.36 28.72 16.40
N ILE A 94 -14.70 28.79 16.35
CA ILE A 94 -15.57 27.65 16.69
C ILE A 94 -15.42 26.56 15.63
N ASN A 95 -15.02 25.35 16.04
CA ASN A 95 -14.98 24.19 15.15
C ASN A 95 -16.39 23.58 15.02
N TRP A 96 -17.17 24.09 14.06
CA TRP A 96 -18.54 23.66 13.80
C TRP A 96 -18.67 22.18 13.39
N ALA A 97 -17.58 21.49 13.04
CA ALA A 97 -17.60 20.05 12.74
C ALA A 97 -17.80 19.16 13.99
N ASN A 98 -17.59 19.72 15.19
CA ASN A 98 -17.78 19.00 16.46
C ASN A 98 -19.21 19.11 17.01
N ALA A 99 -20.20 19.16 16.12
CA ALA A 99 -21.62 19.18 16.48
C ALA A 99 -21.99 17.99 17.41
N PRO A 100 -23.03 18.12 18.27
CA PRO A 100 -24.02 19.20 18.32
C PRO A 100 -23.57 20.44 19.11
N PHE A 101 -24.16 21.59 18.78
CA PHE A 101 -24.00 22.86 19.50
C PHE A 101 -25.35 23.39 19.98
N PHE A 102 -25.36 24.17 21.05
CA PHE A 102 -26.56 24.77 21.63
C PHE A 102 -26.36 26.27 21.80
N VAL A 103 -27.38 27.07 21.50
CA VAL A 103 -27.43 28.50 21.84
C VAL A 103 -28.12 28.64 23.19
N LYS A 104 -27.40 29.21 24.15
CA LYS A 104 -27.97 29.72 25.39
C LYS A 104 -28.15 31.24 25.26
N THR A 105 -29.35 31.70 25.56
CA THR A 105 -29.70 33.11 25.58
C THR A 105 -30.06 33.54 26.99
N GLU A 106 -29.57 34.68 27.41
CA GLU A 106 -29.76 35.26 28.73
C GLU A 106 -30.07 36.75 28.57
N THR A 107 -31.22 37.21 29.08
CA THR A 107 -31.71 38.58 28.85
C THR A 107 -32.03 39.28 30.17
N ASP A 108 -31.54 40.51 30.30
CA ASP A 108 -31.90 41.50 31.32
C ASP A 108 -32.90 42.48 30.70
N PRO A 109 -34.19 42.44 31.10
CA PRO A 109 -35.22 43.30 30.55
C PRO A 109 -35.04 44.80 30.89
N ASN A 110 -34.13 45.15 31.80
CA ASN A 110 -33.83 46.54 32.19
C ASN A 110 -32.55 47.10 31.53
N GLY A 111 -31.92 46.35 30.61
CA GLY A 111 -30.74 46.83 29.88
C GLY A 111 -29.40 46.60 30.58
N GLY A 112 -29.38 45.93 31.74
CA GLY A 112 -28.16 45.65 32.51
C GLY A 112 -27.54 44.29 32.21
N SER A 113 -26.80 43.77 33.19
CA SER A 113 -26.17 42.43 33.17
C SER A 113 -26.81 41.45 34.16
N ASN A 114 -27.94 41.81 34.77
CA ASN A 114 -28.69 40.97 35.70
C ASN A 114 -29.70 40.12 34.91
N TYR A 115 -29.19 39.15 34.17
CA TYR A 115 -29.98 38.31 33.28
C TYR A 115 -31.00 37.47 34.05
N SER A 116 -32.30 37.78 33.88
CA SER A 116 -33.40 37.11 34.58
C SER A 116 -34.19 36.16 33.69
N ILE A 117 -34.07 36.28 32.37
CA ILE A 117 -34.74 35.45 31.37
C ILE A 117 -33.68 34.59 30.71
N ALA A 118 -33.79 33.27 30.75
CA ALA A 118 -32.82 32.38 30.13
C ALA A 118 -33.49 31.24 29.36
N GLY A 119 -32.89 30.84 28.24
CA GLY A 119 -33.31 29.69 27.45
C GLY A 119 -32.11 29.01 26.79
N THR A 120 -32.24 27.73 26.48
CA THR A 120 -31.20 26.99 25.73
C THR A 120 -31.88 26.12 24.69
N SER A 121 -31.41 26.20 23.44
CA SER A 121 -31.93 25.44 22.31
C SER A 121 -30.79 24.89 21.46
N GLU A 122 -30.99 23.73 20.85
CA GLU A 122 -30.01 23.15 19.91
C GLU A 122 -29.93 24.00 18.62
N LEU A 123 -28.72 24.14 18.07
CA LEU A 123 -28.49 24.69 16.74
C LEU A 123 -28.72 23.59 15.70
N LEU A 124 -29.87 23.63 15.05
CA LEU A 124 -30.18 22.75 13.93
C LEU A 124 -29.62 23.30 12.61
N SER A 125 -29.26 22.41 11.69
CA SER A 125 -28.79 22.76 10.35
C SER A 125 -29.88 23.51 9.56
N VAL A 126 -29.50 24.62 8.92
CA VAL A 126 -30.36 25.37 7.98
C VAL A 126 -30.22 24.82 6.55
N PRO A 127 -31.18 25.01 5.64
CA PRO A 127 -31.11 24.47 4.27
C PRO A 127 -29.82 24.82 3.50
N PHE A 128 -29.26 26.02 3.69
CA PHE A 128 -27.99 26.42 3.09
C PHE A 128 -26.79 25.63 3.65
N ALA A 129 -26.79 25.32 4.95
CA ALA A 129 -25.77 24.50 5.59
C ALA A 129 -25.88 23.03 5.14
N LEU A 130 -27.09 22.51 5.00
CA LEU A 130 -27.34 21.17 4.42
C LEU A 130 -26.90 21.09 2.95
N TYR A 131 -27.10 22.15 2.16
CA TYR A 131 -26.60 22.21 0.79
C TYR A 131 -25.07 22.34 0.72
N ALA A 132 -24.45 23.09 1.65
CA ALA A 132 -23.00 23.18 1.76
C ALA A 132 -22.34 21.82 2.11
N GLU A 133 -23.00 20.98 2.90
CA GLU A 133 -22.53 19.61 3.15
C GLU A 133 -22.53 18.74 1.87
N ASN A 134 -23.51 18.94 0.98
CA ASN A 134 -23.60 18.24 -0.31
C ASN A 134 -22.56 18.71 -1.34
N SER A 135 -21.78 19.75 -1.04
CA SER A 135 -20.73 20.29 -1.91
C SER A 135 -19.32 19.90 -1.48
N LYS A 136 -19.17 18.86 -0.64
CA LYS A 136 -17.87 18.20 -0.45
C LYS A 136 -17.25 17.87 -1.83
N PRO A 137 -15.94 18.14 -2.04
CA PRO A 137 -15.30 17.84 -3.30
C PRO A 137 -15.50 16.37 -3.65
N GLN A 138 -16.11 16.09 -4.80
CA GLN A 138 -16.26 14.72 -5.29
C GLN A 138 -14.91 14.07 -5.66
N GLY A 139 -13.83 14.86 -5.64
CA GLY A 139 -12.48 14.45 -6.01
C GLY A 139 -12.26 14.49 -7.53
N LYS A 140 -11.01 14.66 -7.93
CA LYS A 140 -10.59 14.41 -9.32
C LYS A 140 -10.43 12.90 -9.52
N SER A 141 -10.68 12.41 -10.73
CA SER A 141 -10.41 11.01 -11.09
C SER A 141 -8.94 10.63 -10.90
N THR A 142 -8.03 11.54 -11.23
CA THR A 142 -6.58 11.35 -11.03
C THR A 142 -5.98 12.58 -10.39
N ILE A 143 -5.15 12.37 -9.37
CA ILE A 143 -4.34 13.40 -8.71
C ILE A 143 -2.89 13.26 -9.15
N TYR A 144 -2.28 14.38 -9.55
CA TYR A 144 -0.87 14.46 -9.93
C TYR A 144 -0.08 15.30 -8.93
N LEU A 145 0.98 14.70 -8.37
CA LEU A 145 2.00 15.36 -7.57
C LEU A 145 3.33 15.27 -8.34
N THR A 146 3.87 16.40 -8.81
CA THR A 146 5.03 16.41 -9.72
C THR A 146 5.91 17.63 -9.50
N GLY A 147 7.18 17.56 -9.92
CA GLY A 147 8.08 18.71 -9.95
C GLY A 147 8.57 19.13 -8.56
N ASP A 148 8.70 20.42 -8.32
CA ASP A 148 9.21 21.01 -7.07
C ASP A 148 8.17 21.03 -5.93
N ILE A 149 7.17 20.13 -5.97
CA ILE A 149 6.14 20.09 -4.94
C ILE A 149 6.74 19.73 -3.58
N THR A 150 6.53 20.59 -2.60
CA THR A 150 6.89 20.37 -1.19
C THR A 150 5.86 19.49 -0.48
N ASP A 151 6.22 18.94 0.68
CA ASP A 151 5.30 18.17 1.55
C ASP A 151 4.00 18.93 1.87
N THR A 152 4.11 20.23 2.14
CA THR A 152 2.95 21.07 2.45
C THR A 152 2.04 21.26 1.24
N GLN A 153 2.61 21.54 0.07
CA GLN A 153 1.83 21.69 -1.16
C GLN A 153 1.17 20.36 -1.58
N ALA A 154 1.86 19.23 -1.40
CA ALA A 154 1.30 17.91 -1.67
C ALA A 154 0.09 17.62 -0.76
N ARG A 155 0.22 17.88 0.54
CA ARG A 155 -0.88 17.73 1.51
C ARG A 155 -2.07 18.62 1.18
N GLU A 156 -1.82 19.88 0.87
CA GLU A 156 -2.89 20.82 0.47
C GLU A 156 -3.59 20.36 -0.81
N ARG A 157 -2.84 19.88 -1.81
CA ARG A 157 -3.42 19.36 -3.05
C ARG A 157 -4.29 18.14 -2.79
N LEU A 158 -3.80 17.17 -2.02
CA LEU A 158 -4.58 15.99 -1.64
C LEU A 158 -5.86 16.41 -0.89
N SER A 159 -5.78 17.34 0.05
CA SER A 159 -6.96 17.82 0.80
C SER A 159 -8.05 18.46 -0.06
N LYS A 160 -7.68 19.03 -1.22
CA LYS A 160 -8.60 19.73 -2.14
C LYS A 160 -9.09 18.81 -3.26
N GLU A 161 -8.25 17.91 -3.72
CA GLU A 161 -8.48 17.13 -4.94
C GLU A 161 -8.89 15.69 -4.69
N PHE A 162 -8.67 15.16 -3.48
CA PHE A 162 -9.11 13.82 -3.10
C PHE A 162 -10.61 13.81 -2.76
N GLY A 163 -11.31 12.78 -3.20
CA GLY A 163 -12.71 12.53 -2.89
C GLY A 163 -13.19 11.18 -3.42
N PRO A 164 -14.50 10.88 -3.29
CA PRO A 164 -15.07 9.57 -3.64
C PRO A 164 -14.83 9.12 -5.10
N ASN A 165 -14.62 10.04 -6.03
CA ASN A 165 -14.34 9.74 -7.43
C ASN A 165 -12.84 9.60 -7.74
N THR A 166 -11.95 9.74 -6.74
CA THR A 166 -10.52 9.60 -6.97
C THR A 166 -10.14 8.14 -7.15
N GLU A 167 -9.74 7.81 -8.38
CA GLU A 167 -9.33 6.48 -8.79
C GLU A 167 -7.80 6.35 -8.74
N ASN A 168 -7.07 7.40 -9.09
CA ASN A 168 -5.62 7.28 -9.31
C ASN A 168 -4.84 8.38 -8.59
N ILE A 169 -3.68 7.99 -8.04
CA ILE A 169 -2.70 8.94 -7.50
C ILE A 169 -1.35 8.69 -8.15
N TYR A 170 -0.84 9.69 -8.85
CA TYR A 170 0.43 9.66 -9.54
C TYR A 170 1.37 10.72 -8.97
N VAL A 171 2.46 10.24 -8.37
CA VAL A 171 3.52 11.03 -7.77
C VAL A 171 4.78 10.80 -8.59
N LEU A 172 5.09 11.76 -9.47
CA LEU A 172 6.04 11.56 -10.55
C LEU A 172 7.10 12.66 -10.57
N ASN A 173 8.37 12.26 -10.55
CA ASN A 173 9.51 13.16 -10.72
C ASN A 173 9.48 14.36 -9.76
N THR A 174 9.15 14.14 -8.49
CA THR A 174 9.20 15.22 -7.49
C THR A 174 10.62 15.46 -6.98
N THR A 175 11.01 16.72 -6.81
CA THR A 175 12.35 17.10 -6.36
C THR A 175 12.44 17.53 -4.90
N GLU A 176 11.33 18.04 -4.33
CA GLU A 176 11.31 18.56 -2.95
C GLU A 176 10.41 17.76 -1.99
N LEU A 177 9.61 16.82 -2.50
CA LEU A 177 8.74 15.98 -1.68
C LEU A 177 9.58 14.97 -0.90
N THR A 178 9.58 15.08 0.42
CA THR A 178 10.31 14.18 1.33
C THR A 178 9.40 13.19 2.03
N THR A 179 8.15 13.58 2.28
CA THR A 179 7.14 12.73 2.93
C THR A 179 5.83 12.80 2.19
N LEU A 180 5.31 11.64 1.80
CA LEU A 180 3.96 11.49 1.27
C LEU A 180 3.11 10.66 2.22
N ASP A 181 2.05 11.28 2.74
CA ASP A 181 1.08 10.61 3.59
C ASP A 181 -0.23 10.39 2.84
N LEU A 182 -0.55 9.13 2.56
CA LEU A 182 -1.79 8.67 1.95
C LEU A 182 -2.66 7.89 2.96
N SER A 183 -2.41 8.06 4.27
CA SER A 183 -3.12 7.33 5.34
C SER A 183 -4.61 7.66 5.46
N THR A 184 -5.15 8.62 4.70
CA THR A 184 -6.60 8.86 4.65
C THR A 184 -7.30 8.11 3.52
N ILE A 185 -6.55 7.38 2.70
CA ILE A 185 -7.01 6.78 1.44
C ILE A 185 -7.08 5.28 1.64
N ASP A 186 -8.25 4.69 1.40
CA ASP A 186 -8.50 3.27 1.62
C ASP A 186 -8.61 2.45 0.33
N ASN A 187 -8.93 3.09 -0.79
CA ASN A 187 -9.10 2.45 -2.09
C ASN A 187 -8.48 3.31 -3.21
N LEU A 188 -7.83 2.65 -4.17
CA LEU A 188 -7.44 3.25 -5.44
C LEU A 188 -7.63 2.24 -6.58
N LEU A 189 -7.80 2.73 -7.80
CA LEU A 189 -7.56 1.93 -8.99
C LEU A 189 -6.06 1.71 -9.19
N THR A 190 -5.26 2.78 -9.20
CA THR A 190 -3.81 2.71 -9.42
C THR A 190 -3.05 3.71 -8.54
N LEU A 191 -1.92 3.28 -7.98
CA LEU A 191 -0.95 4.14 -7.29
C LEU A 191 0.39 4.09 -8.02
N LYS A 192 0.92 5.26 -8.41
CA LYS A 192 2.28 5.37 -8.97
C LYS A 192 3.09 6.38 -8.17
N VAL A 193 4.26 5.95 -7.70
CA VAL A 193 5.23 6.78 -6.98
C VAL A 193 6.59 6.56 -7.65
N ILE A 194 6.87 7.37 -8.67
CA ILE A 194 7.96 7.15 -9.63
C ILE A 194 8.95 8.32 -9.63
N ASN A 195 10.25 8.01 -9.53
CA ASN A 195 11.37 8.95 -9.66
C ASN A 195 11.33 10.12 -8.67
N ASN A 196 10.90 9.90 -7.43
CA ASN A 196 10.85 10.94 -6.41
C ASN A 196 12.12 10.88 -5.55
N GLY A 197 13.21 11.48 -6.04
CA GLY A 197 14.56 11.30 -5.49
C GLY A 197 14.71 11.71 -4.02
N ALA A 198 13.95 12.73 -3.58
CA ALA A 198 13.97 13.23 -2.21
C ALA A 198 13.00 12.50 -1.27
N LEU A 199 12.11 11.65 -1.78
CA LEU A 199 11.06 10.99 -1.00
C LEU A 199 11.69 9.96 -0.06
N ASN A 200 11.61 10.22 1.25
CA ASN A 200 12.15 9.35 2.31
C ASN A 200 11.07 8.42 2.87
N THR A 201 9.84 8.93 2.96
CA THR A 201 8.73 8.27 3.65
C THR A 201 7.48 8.24 2.77
N LEU A 202 6.95 7.03 2.54
CA LEU A 202 5.66 6.80 1.91
C LEU A 202 4.75 6.04 2.88
N ASN A 203 3.72 6.72 3.39
CA ASN A 203 2.75 6.12 4.30
C ASN A 203 1.46 5.72 3.55
N LEU A 204 1.19 4.41 3.46
CA LEU A 204 -0.03 3.86 2.88
C LEU A 204 -0.93 3.22 3.95
N GLY A 205 -0.80 3.64 5.22
CA GLY A 205 -1.27 2.89 6.38
C GLY A 205 -2.78 2.60 6.49
N GLN A 206 -3.64 3.19 5.65
CA GLN A 206 -5.06 2.82 5.56
C GLN A 206 -5.46 2.29 4.18
N LEU A 207 -4.55 2.26 3.20
CA LEU A 207 -4.83 1.78 1.85
C LEU A 207 -5.07 0.28 1.90
N LYS A 208 -6.31 -0.15 1.69
CA LYS A 208 -6.74 -1.55 1.79
C LYS A 208 -6.78 -2.23 0.44
N PHE A 209 -7.27 -1.53 -0.58
CA PHE A 209 -7.53 -2.13 -1.89
C PHE A 209 -6.95 -1.29 -3.02
N VAL A 210 -6.22 -1.95 -3.91
CA VAL A 210 -5.81 -1.40 -5.20
C VAL A 210 -6.33 -2.29 -6.33
N TYR A 211 -7.25 -1.76 -7.13
CA TYR A 211 -7.98 -2.54 -8.14
C TYR A 211 -7.18 -2.82 -9.43
N LYS A 212 -6.03 -2.16 -9.62
CA LYS A 212 -5.03 -2.47 -10.65
C LYS A 212 -3.65 -2.52 -10.01
N ASP A 213 -2.83 -1.49 -10.24
CA ASP A 213 -1.39 -1.56 -10.01
C ASP A 213 -0.91 -0.63 -8.90
N ILE A 214 0.09 -1.10 -8.16
CA ILE A 214 0.97 -0.27 -7.34
C ILE A 214 2.36 -0.29 -8.01
N GLU A 215 2.88 0.88 -8.38
CA GLU A 215 4.23 1.03 -8.90
C GLU A 215 5.00 2.04 -8.05
N ILE A 216 5.98 1.57 -7.28
CA ILE A 216 6.88 2.42 -6.49
C ILE A 216 8.29 2.22 -7.01
N SER A 217 8.74 3.12 -7.88
CA SER A 217 9.98 2.96 -8.61
C SER A 217 10.89 4.19 -8.63
N GLY A 218 12.20 4.00 -8.54
CA GLY A 218 13.18 5.09 -8.68
C GLY A 218 13.18 6.11 -7.54
N ASN A 219 12.71 5.75 -6.34
CA ASN A 219 12.72 6.63 -5.17
C ASN A 219 13.98 6.36 -4.35
N ALA A 220 15.11 6.97 -4.75
CA ALA A 220 16.43 6.63 -4.22
C ALA A 220 16.57 6.80 -2.69
N SER A 221 15.90 7.79 -2.10
CA SER A 221 15.95 8.08 -0.65
C SER A 221 14.89 7.34 0.17
N LEU A 222 13.99 6.60 -0.49
CA LEU A 222 12.86 5.95 0.18
C LEU A 222 13.37 4.85 1.10
N ASN A 223 13.26 5.06 2.40
CA ASN A 223 13.69 4.12 3.43
C ASN A 223 12.52 3.60 4.27
N THR A 224 11.42 4.36 4.34
CA THR A 224 10.21 3.99 5.08
C THR A 224 9.05 3.79 4.10
N LEU A 225 8.63 2.55 3.93
CA LEU A 225 7.48 2.14 3.13
C LEU A 225 6.65 1.15 3.94
N ASN A 226 5.35 1.43 4.06
CA ASN A 226 4.45 0.64 4.89
C ASN A 226 3.24 0.12 4.09
N PHE A 227 2.92 -1.17 4.23
CA PHE A 227 1.76 -1.85 3.66
C PHE A 227 0.81 -2.44 4.74
N ASP A 228 0.79 -1.88 5.96
CA ASP A 228 0.09 -2.42 7.13
C ASP A 228 -1.37 -2.79 6.89
N ALA A 229 -2.12 -1.94 6.18
CA ALA A 229 -3.54 -2.15 5.91
C ALA A 229 -3.81 -2.76 4.53
N LEU A 230 -2.80 -2.93 3.67
CA LEU A 230 -3.00 -3.36 2.29
C LEU A 230 -3.43 -4.82 2.26
N GLN A 231 -4.67 -5.06 1.83
CA GLN A 231 -5.29 -6.39 1.81
C GLN A 231 -5.28 -7.02 0.42
N LYS A 232 -5.52 -6.23 -0.63
CA LYS A 232 -5.54 -6.75 -2.01
C LYS A 232 -4.98 -5.75 -3.00
N VAL A 233 -4.16 -6.29 -3.91
CA VAL A 233 -3.85 -5.68 -5.20
C VAL A 233 -4.38 -6.64 -6.25
N TYR A 234 -5.20 -6.18 -7.19
CA TYR A 234 -5.83 -7.11 -8.14
C TYR A 234 -4.91 -7.45 -9.31
N ASP A 235 -3.97 -6.57 -9.66
CA ASP A 235 -3.04 -6.78 -10.77
C ASP A 235 -1.59 -6.81 -10.24
N THR A 236 -0.80 -5.76 -10.47
CA THR A 236 0.65 -5.82 -10.24
C THR A 236 1.11 -4.91 -9.10
N THR A 237 1.98 -5.42 -8.23
CA THR A 237 2.78 -4.66 -7.27
C THR A 237 4.24 -4.63 -7.73
N ILE A 238 4.76 -3.47 -8.13
CA ILE A 238 6.14 -3.26 -8.57
C ILE A 238 6.89 -2.39 -7.58
N LEU A 239 8.01 -2.89 -7.07
CA LEU A 239 8.93 -2.20 -6.17
C LEU A 239 10.33 -2.24 -6.78
N MET A 240 10.76 -1.16 -7.41
CA MET A 240 12.00 -1.15 -8.19
C MET A 240 12.89 0.06 -7.92
N ASN A 241 14.22 -0.12 -7.85
CA ASN A 241 15.16 1.00 -7.73
C ASN A 241 14.88 1.94 -6.52
N ASN A 242 14.37 1.41 -5.40
CA ASN A 242 14.21 2.18 -4.16
C ASN A 242 15.49 2.03 -3.32
N GLY A 243 16.49 2.86 -3.63
CA GLY A 243 17.89 2.67 -3.24
C GLY A 243 18.16 2.61 -1.74
N SER A 244 17.31 3.18 -0.89
CA SER A 244 17.49 3.23 0.56
C SER A 244 16.57 2.29 1.34
N LEU A 245 15.70 1.53 0.66
CA LEU A 245 14.75 0.63 1.31
C LEU A 245 15.48 -0.60 1.83
N GLN A 246 15.40 -0.87 3.14
CA GLN A 246 16.13 -1.96 3.79
C GLN A 246 15.27 -3.17 4.11
N HIS A 247 14.00 -2.94 4.44
CA HIS A 247 13.08 -4.00 4.82
C HIS A 247 11.76 -3.81 4.09
N LEU A 248 11.18 -4.91 3.65
CA LEU A 248 9.88 -4.93 3.01
C LEU A 248 9.04 -6.03 3.64
N THR A 249 7.83 -5.66 4.06
CA THR A 249 6.85 -6.59 4.63
C THR A 249 5.47 -6.33 4.07
N PHE A 250 4.68 -7.40 3.96
CA PHE A 250 3.30 -7.37 3.50
C PHE A 250 2.38 -8.03 4.54
N PRO A 251 2.19 -7.41 5.71
CA PRO A 251 1.60 -8.08 6.88
C PRO A 251 0.13 -8.47 6.69
N SER A 252 -0.63 -7.66 5.92
CA SER A 252 -2.08 -7.86 5.73
C SER A 252 -2.46 -8.28 4.32
N LEU A 253 -1.51 -8.32 3.38
CA LEU A 253 -1.80 -8.57 1.97
C LEU A 253 -2.22 -10.03 1.80
N LYS A 254 -3.38 -10.25 1.19
CA LYS A 254 -3.96 -11.58 0.98
C LYS A 254 -3.83 -12.04 -0.46
N THR A 255 -3.87 -11.12 -1.42
CA THR A 255 -3.81 -11.40 -2.85
C THR A 255 -3.12 -10.28 -3.61
N SER A 256 -2.21 -10.64 -4.51
CA SER A 256 -1.63 -9.80 -5.57
C SER A 256 -1.34 -10.69 -6.77
N SER A 257 -1.81 -10.35 -7.96
CA SER A 257 -1.55 -11.18 -9.14
C SER A 257 -0.07 -11.22 -9.46
N THR A 258 0.62 -10.08 -9.43
CA THR A 258 2.08 -10.04 -9.53
C THR A 258 2.69 -9.26 -8.38
N ILE A 259 3.81 -9.74 -7.83
CA ILE A 259 4.72 -8.99 -6.96
C ILE A 259 6.10 -9.05 -7.58
N SER A 260 6.64 -7.90 -7.96
CA SER A 260 7.96 -7.75 -8.56
C SER A 260 8.82 -6.82 -7.70
N ILE A 261 9.89 -7.35 -7.11
CA ILE A 261 10.82 -6.62 -6.24
C ILE A 261 12.20 -6.67 -6.90
N ARG A 262 12.62 -5.54 -7.49
CA ARG A 262 13.80 -5.52 -8.36
C ARG A 262 14.78 -4.39 -8.08
N THR A 263 16.08 -4.68 -8.02
CA THR A 263 17.13 -3.64 -7.95
C THR A 263 16.95 -2.66 -6.77
N ASN A 264 16.45 -3.14 -5.62
CA ASN A 264 16.43 -2.36 -4.39
C ASN A 264 17.74 -2.66 -3.65
N ASN A 265 18.81 -1.95 -4.03
CA ASN A 265 20.18 -2.34 -3.71
C ASN A 265 20.51 -2.38 -2.21
N SER A 266 19.77 -1.67 -1.36
CA SER A 266 19.94 -1.70 0.10
C SER A 266 18.98 -2.67 0.82
N LEU A 267 18.11 -3.37 0.08
CA LEU A 267 17.11 -4.25 0.66
C LEU A 267 17.78 -5.48 1.26
N GLN A 268 17.64 -5.66 2.57
CA GLN A 268 18.26 -6.75 3.35
C GLN A 268 17.28 -7.89 3.61
N SER A 269 15.99 -7.59 3.73
CA SER A 269 14.96 -8.61 4.00
C SER A 269 13.64 -8.35 3.29
N VAL A 270 13.01 -9.45 2.86
CA VAL A 270 11.62 -9.45 2.35
C VAL A 270 10.79 -10.47 3.14
N SER A 271 9.69 -10.02 3.74
CA SER A 271 8.66 -10.88 4.29
C SER A 271 7.43 -10.84 3.38
N MET A 272 7.18 -11.93 2.68
CA MET A 272 6.05 -12.06 1.77
C MET A 272 4.73 -12.27 2.52
N PRO A 273 3.59 -11.97 1.88
CA PRO A 273 2.28 -12.13 2.48
C PRO A 273 1.92 -13.58 2.83
N VAL A 274 0.97 -13.72 3.76
CA VAL A 274 0.29 -14.98 4.07
C VAL A 274 -0.87 -15.16 3.08
N TYR A 275 -0.65 -15.96 2.03
CA TYR A 275 -1.71 -16.31 1.07
C TYR A 275 -2.64 -17.38 1.66
N GLU A 276 -3.72 -16.95 2.31
CA GLU A 276 -4.73 -17.85 2.89
C GLU A 276 -5.58 -18.58 1.82
N GLN A 277 -5.67 -18.02 0.62
CA GLN A 277 -6.34 -18.59 -0.55
C GLN A 277 -5.41 -18.52 -1.77
N ALA A 278 -5.68 -19.31 -2.81
CA ALA A 278 -4.93 -19.19 -4.06
C ALA A 278 -5.05 -17.75 -4.59
N VAL A 279 -4.02 -17.28 -5.30
CA VAL A 279 -4.04 -16.01 -6.02
C VAL A 279 -5.03 -16.15 -7.20
N TYR A 280 -6.34 -16.12 -6.93
CA TYR A 280 -7.39 -16.28 -7.94
C TYR A 280 -7.86 -14.93 -8.49
N GLY A 281 -7.44 -14.66 -9.72
CA GLY A 281 -8.09 -13.78 -10.66
C GLY A 281 -8.00 -14.40 -12.06
N LEU A 282 -9.12 -14.96 -12.54
CA LEU A 282 -9.38 -15.37 -13.93
C LEU A 282 -8.37 -16.39 -14.55
N ALA A 283 -8.79 -17.66 -14.60
CA ALA A 283 -8.23 -18.77 -15.40
C ALA A 283 -6.74 -19.13 -15.21
N SER A 284 -6.46 -20.26 -14.54
CA SER A 284 -5.21 -21.04 -14.61
C SER A 284 -3.86 -20.30 -14.47
N GLY A 285 -3.24 -20.32 -13.28
CA GLY A 285 -1.77 -20.16 -13.17
C GLY A 285 -1.16 -18.75 -13.25
N ASN A 286 -1.87 -17.68 -12.90
CA ASN A 286 -1.45 -16.30 -13.21
C ASN A 286 -0.74 -15.50 -12.09
N GLY A 287 -0.40 -16.12 -10.94
CA GLY A 287 0.32 -15.42 -9.86
C GLY A 287 1.83 -15.35 -10.10
N THR A 288 2.49 -14.20 -10.18
CA THR A 288 3.97 -14.15 -10.27
C THR A 288 4.58 -13.47 -9.05
N VAL A 289 5.52 -14.15 -8.39
CA VAL A 289 6.41 -13.56 -7.39
C VAL A 289 7.82 -13.57 -7.98
N SER A 290 8.37 -12.39 -8.24
CA SER A 290 9.71 -12.23 -8.78
C SER A 290 10.53 -11.30 -7.88
N ILE A 291 11.61 -11.82 -7.30
CA ILE A 291 12.57 -11.08 -6.48
C ILE A 291 13.91 -11.15 -7.19
N SER A 292 14.33 -10.05 -7.81
CA SER A 292 15.50 -10.07 -8.70
C SER A 292 16.47 -8.91 -8.47
N TYR A 293 17.77 -9.18 -8.60
CA TYR A 293 18.81 -8.15 -8.59
C TYR A 293 18.86 -7.29 -7.31
N ASN A 294 18.46 -7.83 -6.16
CA ASN A 294 18.54 -7.13 -4.88
C ASN A 294 19.86 -7.50 -4.20
N ALA A 295 20.93 -6.76 -4.53
CA ALA A 295 22.30 -7.15 -4.20
C ALA A 295 22.58 -7.34 -2.70
N SER A 296 21.93 -6.57 -1.81
CA SER A 296 22.11 -6.67 -0.35
C SER A 296 21.13 -7.62 0.34
N LEU A 297 20.28 -8.32 -0.42
CA LEU A 297 19.22 -9.16 0.16
C LEU A 297 19.83 -10.40 0.81
N VAL A 298 19.60 -10.56 2.11
CA VAL A 298 20.16 -11.66 2.93
C VAL A 298 19.10 -12.70 3.27
N PHE A 299 17.86 -12.26 3.43
CA PHE A 299 16.76 -13.08 3.95
C PHE A 299 15.45 -12.88 3.19
N ILE A 300 14.79 -13.99 2.85
CA ILE A 300 13.43 -14.01 2.35
C ILE A 300 12.59 -14.95 3.22
N GLU A 301 11.46 -14.45 3.71
CA GLU A 301 10.44 -15.24 4.39
C GLU A 301 9.20 -15.40 3.50
N MET A 302 8.78 -16.66 3.32
CA MET A 302 7.53 -17.06 2.68
C MET A 302 6.70 -17.85 3.70
N PRO A 303 5.89 -17.17 4.53
CA PRO A 303 5.21 -17.81 5.65
C PRO A 303 4.14 -18.81 5.19
N VAL A 304 3.21 -18.41 4.33
CA VAL A 304 2.20 -19.32 3.74
C VAL A 304 1.95 -18.93 2.30
N VAL A 305 2.17 -19.88 1.39
CA VAL A 305 2.01 -19.69 -0.05
C VAL A 305 1.32 -20.91 -0.64
N ARG A 306 0.03 -20.83 -0.96
CA ARG A 306 -0.68 -22.00 -1.50
C ARG A 306 -0.43 -22.22 -2.98
N ASP A 307 -0.73 -21.23 -3.81
CA ASP A 307 -0.70 -21.38 -5.26
C ASP A 307 -0.07 -20.16 -5.91
N ILE A 308 1.07 -20.36 -6.56
CA ILE A 308 1.76 -19.35 -7.36
C ILE A 308 1.89 -19.85 -8.80
N GLY A 309 1.70 -18.98 -9.78
CA GLY A 309 2.07 -19.25 -11.18
C GLY A 309 3.58 -19.36 -11.33
N ASN A 310 4.31 -18.26 -11.20
CA ASN A 310 5.77 -18.24 -11.32
C ASN A 310 6.43 -17.72 -10.04
N PHE A 311 7.46 -18.42 -9.58
CA PHE A 311 8.27 -18.06 -8.43
C PHE A 311 9.73 -17.93 -8.84
N ASP A 312 10.22 -16.70 -8.92
CA ASP A 312 11.57 -16.39 -9.38
C ASP A 312 12.37 -15.67 -8.30
N ILE A 313 13.54 -16.22 -7.96
CA ILE A 313 14.58 -15.54 -7.17
C ILE A 313 15.85 -15.50 -8.00
N LEU A 314 16.27 -14.30 -8.42
CA LEU A 314 17.34 -14.13 -9.40
C LEU A 314 18.37 -13.09 -8.95
N GLY A 315 19.65 -13.31 -9.24
CA GLY A 315 20.69 -12.27 -9.14
C GLY A 315 20.79 -11.60 -7.77
N SER A 316 20.59 -12.38 -6.70
CA SER A 316 20.63 -11.89 -5.32
C SER A 316 21.75 -12.62 -4.56
N PRO A 317 23.03 -12.30 -4.85
CA PRO A 317 24.17 -13.13 -4.46
C PRO A 317 24.44 -13.18 -2.95
N ASN A 318 23.90 -12.23 -2.17
CA ASN A 318 24.02 -12.22 -0.71
C ASN A 318 22.89 -12.97 0.00
N LEU A 319 21.93 -13.55 -0.75
CA LEU A 319 20.79 -14.26 -0.17
C LEU A 319 21.27 -15.59 0.42
N VAL A 320 21.37 -15.67 1.73
CA VAL A 320 21.84 -16.88 2.44
C VAL A 320 20.71 -17.66 3.11
N THR A 321 19.52 -17.08 3.23
CA THR A 321 18.37 -17.75 3.85
C THR A 321 17.09 -17.51 3.07
N LEU A 322 16.48 -18.61 2.64
CA LEU A 322 15.16 -18.66 2.02
C LEU A 322 14.27 -19.60 2.85
N SER A 323 13.27 -19.03 3.52
CA SER A 323 12.33 -19.78 4.36
C SER A 323 11.01 -20.02 3.62
N LEU A 324 10.72 -21.28 3.29
CA LEU A 324 9.50 -21.72 2.57
C LEU A 324 8.62 -22.60 3.46
N GLN A 325 7.90 -22.01 4.43
CA GLN A 325 7.25 -22.78 5.51
C GLN A 325 6.01 -23.57 5.06
N ALA A 326 5.17 -22.98 4.20
CA ALA A 326 3.94 -23.62 3.73
C ALA A 326 3.67 -23.31 2.25
N PHE A 327 4.67 -23.59 1.41
CA PHE A 327 4.60 -23.50 -0.05
C PHE A 327 3.95 -24.78 -0.63
N LYS A 328 2.84 -24.70 -1.36
CA LYS A 328 2.10 -25.91 -1.83
C LYS A 328 2.17 -26.19 -3.32
N ASN A 329 1.89 -25.21 -4.17
CA ASN A 329 1.81 -25.39 -5.61
C ASN A 329 2.48 -24.23 -6.34
N CYS A 330 3.24 -24.55 -7.38
CA CYS A 330 3.83 -23.57 -8.27
C CYS A 330 3.70 -24.00 -9.74
N GLY A 331 3.50 -23.06 -10.65
CA GLY A 331 3.67 -23.30 -12.08
C GLY A 331 5.15 -23.48 -12.40
N SER A 332 5.94 -22.42 -12.32
CA SER A 332 7.39 -22.45 -12.56
C SER A 332 8.17 -21.95 -11.36
N PHE A 333 9.20 -22.68 -10.95
CA PHE A 333 10.06 -22.36 -9.82
C PHE A 333 11.49 -22.16 -10.29
N ARG A 334 12.04 -20.95 -10.07
CA ARG A 334 13.40 -20.60 -10.48
C ARG A 334 14.20 -19.96 -9.35
N ILE A 335 15.40 -20.50 -9.12
CA ILE A 335 16.40 -19.91 -8.22
C ILE A 335 17.72 -19.80 -8.98
N SER A 336 18.22 -18.58 -9.16
CA SER A 336 19.46 -18.33 -9.90
C SER A 336 20.33 -17.25 -9.28
N ASP A 337 21.64 -17.43 -9.35
CA ASP A 337 22.66 -16.48 -8.90
C ASP A 337 22.42 -16.00 -7.44
N THR A 338 22.19 -16.96 -6.53
CA THR A 338 22.00 -16.69 -5.08
C THR A 338 23.18 -17.14 -4.22
N GLY A 339 23.23 -16.63 -2.98
CA GLY A 339 24.22 -17.01 -1.96
C GLY A 339 23.82 -18.22 -1.09
N LEU A 340 22.79 -18.98 -1.51
CA LEU A 340 22.26 -20.09 -0.73
C LEU A 340 23.28 -21.24 -0.69
N GLN A 341 23.71 -21.63 0.51
CA GLN A 341 24.58 -22.80 0.68
C GLN A 341 23.81 -24.12 0.65
N ASN A 342 22.58 -24.10 1.13
CA ASN A 342 21.66 -25.24 1.18
C ASN A 342 20.28 -24.78 0.73
N LEU A 343 19.61 -25.62 -0.05
CA LEU A 343 18.22 -25.41 -0.45
C LEU A 343 17.36 -26.56 0.04
N ASN A 344 16.65 -26.34 1.14
CA ASN A 344 15.66 -27.26 1.67
C ASN A 344 14.29 -26.83 1.19
N LEU A 345 13.70 -27.61 0.31
CA LEU A 345 12.37 -27.32 -0.20
C LEU A 345 11.31 -28.00 0.67
N PRO A 346 10.09 -27.43 0.78
CA PRO A 346 8.96 -28.10 1.43
C PRO A 346 8.38 -29.18 0.51
N GLU A 347 7.31 -29.86 0.94
CA GLU A 347 6.52 -30.70 0.04
C GLU A 347 5.62 -29.80 -0.83
N PHE A 348 5.88 -29.72 -2.13
CA PHE A 348 5.08 -28.91 -3.06
C PHE A 348 5.01 -29.52 -4.46
N GLU A 349 3.99 -29.13 -5.23
CA GLU A 349 3.76 -29.55 -6.62
C GLU A 349 4.22 -28.45 -7.59
N ILE A 350 4.90 -28.85 -8.67
CA ILE A 350 5.34 -27.95 -9.73
C ILE A 350 4.70 -28.38 -11.04
N SER A 351 3.72 -27.65 -11.56
CA SER A 351 3.08 -28.09 -12.82
C SER A 351 3.93 -27.82 -14.07
N GLY A 352 4.84 -26.85 -14.00
CA GLY A 352 5.68 -26.36 -15.10
C GLY A 352 7.16 -26.67 -14.91
N GLN A 353 8.01 -25.65 -14.97
CA GLN A 353 9.48 -25.81 -14.96
C GLN A 353 10.06 -25.65 -13.56
N LEU A 354 11.03 -26.49 -13.21
CA LEU A 354 11.92 -26.29 -12.08
C LEU A 354 13.33 -25.97 -12.58
N SER A 355 13.87 -24.80 -12.22
CA SER A 355 15.22 -24.37 -12.59
C SER A 355 15.99 -23.89 -11.37
N ILE A 356 17.13 -24.51 -11.08
CA ILE A 356 18.08 -24.06 -10.06
C ILE A 356 19.43 -23.94 -10.77
N ASP A 357 19.81 -22.70 -11.08
CA ASP A 357 20.92 -22.42 -11.98
C ASP A 357 21.95 -21.44 -11.40
N SER A 358 23.24 -21.64 -11.71
CA SER A 358 24.31 -20.69 -11.39
C SER A 358 24.47 -20.31 -9.91
N ASN A 359 24.01 -21.14 -8.97
CA ASN A 359 24.21 -20.89 -7.53
C ASN A 359 25.59 -21.41 -7.12
N SER A 360 26.59 -20.53 -7.16
CA SER A 360 28.00 -20.90 -7.09
C SER A 360 28.44 -21.50 -5.74
N VAL A 361 27.73 -21.19 -4.66
CA VAL A 361 28.03 -21.66 -3.29
C VAL A 361 27.07 -22.75 -2.80
N LEU A 362 26.09 -23.14 -3.62
CA LEU A 362 25.09 -24.15 -3.25
C LEU A 362 25.72 -25.54 -3.23
N THR A 363 25.65 -26.22 -2.09
CA THR A 363 26.27 -27.53 -1.87
C THR A 363 25.27 -28.68 -1.78
N LEU A 364 24.05 -28.37 -1.36
CA LEU A 364 22.97 -29.34 -1.14
C LEU A 364 21.63 -28.80 -1.64
N ILE A 365 20.90 -29.64 -2.37
CA ILE A 365 19.47 -29.45 -2.62
C ILE A 365 18.72 -30.66 -2.07
N ASN A 366 17.69 -30.41 -1.27
CA ASN A 366 16.85 -31.44 -0.68
C ASN A 366 15.39 -31.28 -1.10
N PHE A 367 14.88 -32.28 -1.83
CA PHE A 367 13.47 -32.42 -2.15
C PHE A 367 12.83 -33.47 -1.22
N PRO A 368 11.92 -33.10 -0.30
CA PRO A 368 11.29 -34.07 0.60
C PRO A 368 10.24 -34.92 -0.11
N LYS A 369 9.45 -34.32 -1.02
CA LYS A 369 8.50 -34.98 -1.91
C LYS A 369 8.39 -34.22 -3.23
N PHE A 370 8.08 -34.93 -4.30
CA PHE A 370 7.91 -34.38 -5.64
C PHE A 370 6.72 -35.05 -6.31
N LYS A 371 5.79 -34.29 -6.89
CA LYS A 371 4.54 -34.85 -7.47
C LYS A 371 4.51 -34.80 -8.99
N SER A 372 4.76 -33.65 -9.59
CA SER A 372 4.87 -33.51 -11.04
C SER A 372 5.84 -32.37 -11.35
N VAL A 373 6.45 -32.42 -12.54
CA VAL A 373 7.20 -31.32 -13.19
C VAL A 373 7.20 -31.60 -14.68
N SER A 374 7.14 -30.54 -15.49
CA SER A 374 7.26 -30.65 -16.94
C SER A 374 8.73 -30.72 -17.40
N SER A 375 9.62 -29.99 -16.72
CA SER A 375 11.05 -29.96 -17.04
C SER A 375 11.89 -29.65 -15.80
N PHE A 376 13.06 -30.27 -15.68
CA PHE A 376 13.91 -30.19 -14.49
C PHE A 376 15.34 -29.78 -14.87
N PHE A 377 15.77 -28.61 -14.39
CA PHE A 377 17.07 -28.02 -14.71
C PHE A 377 17.85 -27.70 -13.43
N ILE A 378 18.97 -28.39 -13.22
CA ILE A 378 19.93 -28.10 -12.13
C ILE A 378 21.28 -27.86 -12.79
N VAL A 379 21.59 -26.60 -13.09
CA VAL A 379 22.63 -26.26 -14.06
C VAL A 379 23.66 -25.31 -13.48
N GLY A 380 24.94 -25.60 -13.64
CA GLY A 380 26.01 -24.64 -13.31
C GLY A 380 26.13 -24.31 -11.82
N ASN A 381 25.61 -25.17 -10.92
CA ASN A 381 25.80 -25.01 -9.48
C ASN A 381 27.15 -25.65 -9.13
N ILE A 382 28.24 -24.90 -9.36
CA ILE A 382 29.61 -25.43 -9.40
C ILE A 382 30.13 -26.01 -8.07
N SER A 383 29.43 -25.81 -6.95
CA SER A 383 29.76 -26.40 -5.63
C SER A 383 28.77 -27.48 -5.20
N LEU A 384 27.77 -27.80 -6.03
CA LEU A 384 26.68 -28.70 -5.68
C LEU A 384 27.17 -30.14 -5.74
N THR A 385 27.24 -30.78 -4.56
CA THR A 385 27.74 -32.16 -4.42
C THR A 385 26.64 -33.15 -4.08
N ASN A 386 25.50 -32.68 -3.57
CA ASN A 386 24.41 -33.53 -3.13
C ASN A 386 23.05 -33.01 -3.62
N LEU A 387 22.29 -33.90 -4.24
CA LEU A 387 20.92 -33.67 -4.69
C LEU A 387 20.05 -34.84 -4.23
N SER A 388 19.24 -34.59 -3.20
CA SER A 388 18.28 -35.57 -2.71
C SER A 388 16.97 -35.44 -3.49
N ILE A 389 16.65 -36.45 -4.30
CA ILE A 389 15.36 -36.61 -4.97
C ILE A 389 14.67 -37.83 -4.34
N PRO A 390 13.43 -37.71 -3.84
CA PRO A 390 12.75 -38.80 -3.15
C PRO A 390 12.40 -39.94 -4.11
N LEU A 391 12.35 -41.17 -3.61
CA LEU A 391 11.77 -42.32 -4.33
C LEU A 391 10.28 -42.04 -4.55
N TYR A 392 9.92 -41.71 -5.79
CA TYR A 392 8.53 -41.40 -6.14
C TYR A 392 7.76 -42.67 -6.47
N THR A 393 6.45 -42.66 -6.23
CA THR A 393 5.51 -43.73 -6.60
C THR A 393 4.43 -43.26 -7.59
N GLY A 394 4.56 -42.06 -8.17
CA GLY A 394 3.62 -41.57 -9.20
C GLY A 394 4.29 -41.36 -10.56
N TYR A 395 3.53 -40.85 -11.52
CA TYR A 395 3.97 -40.65 -12.90
C TYR A 395 4.61 -39.27 -13.09
N LEU A 396 5.83 -39.23 -13.62
CA LEU A 396 6.35 -38.05 -14.31
C LEU A 396 5.64 -37.96 -15.67
N ASN A 397 4.47 -37.33 -15.72
CA ASN A 397 3.54 -37.46 -16.85
C ASN A 397 4.06 -36.95 -18.21
N THR A 398 5.14 -36.17 -18.28
CA THR A 398 5.88 -35.81 -19.51
C THR A 398 7.10 -34.98 -19.11
N VAL A 399 8.26 -35.58 -18.83
CA VAL A 399 9.49 -34.80 -18.57
C VAL A 399 10.34 -34.75 -19.81
N ASN A 400 10.02 -33.86 -20.74
CA ASN A 400 10.71 -33.83 -22.03
C ASN A 400 12.24 -33.61 -21.88
N ASN A 401 12.70 -32.92 -20.82
CA ASN A 401 14.13 -32.73 -20.53
C ASN A 401 14.45 -32.72 -19.01
N ILE A 402 15.45 -33.52 -18.62
CA ILE A 402 16.13 -33.48 -17.32
C ILE A 402 17.59 -33.11 -17.57
N ASP A 403 17.96 -31.88 -17.23
CA ASP A 403 19.30 -31.34 -17.44
C ASP A 403 19.96 -31.03 -16.10
N VAL A 404 20.99 -31.80 -15.79
CA VAL A 404 21.71 -31.77 -14.52
C VAL A 404 23.20 -31.68 -14.82
N TYR A 405 23.61 -30.54 -15.39
CA TYR A 405 24.97 -30.36 -15.89
C TYR A 405 25.74 -29.19 -15.26
N GLY A 406 27.07 -29.28 -15.26
CA GLY A 406 27.94 -28.24 -14.71
C GLY A 406 27.86 -28.13 -13.17
N ASN A 407 27.49 -29.22 -12.49
CA ASN A 407 27.52 -29.35 -11.04
C ASN A 407 28.79 -30.10 -10.58
N LEU A 408 28.97 -30.32 -9.27
CA LEU A 408 30.14 -30.99 -8.69
C LEU A 408 29.77 -32.35 -8.09
N PHE A 409 28.92 -33.12 -8.78
CA PHE A 409 28.50 -34.41 -8.25
C PHE A 409 29.63 -35.45 -8.30
N PRO A 410 29.89 -36.20 -7.21
CA PRO A 410 30.72 -37.39 -7.28
C PRO A 410 30.01 -38.51 -8.06
N SER A 411 30.75 -39.51 -8.54
CA SER A 411 30.18 -40.67 -9.24
C SER A 411 29.11 -41.41 -8.42
N SER A 412 29.19 -41.40 -7.09
CA SER A 412 28.16 -41.96 -6.21
C SER A 412 26.82 -41.23 -6.33
N GLN A 413 26.85 -39.90 -6.46
CA GLN A 413 25.67 -39.08 -6.66
C GLN A 413 25.12 -39.23 -8.09
N VAL A 414 25.99 -39.39 -9.10
CA VAL A 414 25.57 -39.73 -10.47
C VAL A 414 24.87 -41.08 -10.50
N ASN A 415 25.44 -42.11 -9.86
CA ASN A 415 24.81 -43.42 -9.71
C ASN A 415 23.45 -43.33 -8.99
N TYR A 416 23.38 -42.54 -7.91
CA TYR A 416 22.15 -42.29 -7.16
C TYR A 416 21.05 -41.70 -8.07
N LEU A 417 21.38 -40.71 -8.89
CA LEU A 417 20.40 -40.10 -9.80
C LEU A 417 19.92 -41.08 -10.87
N LEU A 418 20.82 -41.89 -11.43
CA LEU A 418 20.45 -42.94 -12.41
C LEU A 418 19.51 -43.99 -11.80
N ASP A 419 19.82 -44.47 -10.58
CA ASP A 419 18.95 -45.37 -9.82
C ASP A 419 17.56 -44.75 -9.61
N LYS A 420 17.50 -43.47 -9.18
CA LYS A 420 16.20 -42.81 -8.99
C LYS A 420 15.43 -42.73 -10.29
N MET A 421 16.06 -42.33 -11.39
CA MET A 421 15.39 -42.20 -12.69
C MET A 421 14.80 -43.51 -13.21
N LEU A 422 15.41 -44.67 -12.90
CA LEU A 422 14.79 -45.98 -13.20
C LEU A 422 13.46 -46.19 -12.49
N HIS A 423 13.40 -45.83 -11.21
CA HIS A 423 12.23 -46.05 -10.36
C HIS A 423 11.10 -45.04 -10.65
N LEU A 424 11.41 -43.91 -11.27
CA LEU A 424 10.43 -42.88 -11.66
C LEU A 424 9.57 -43.26 -12.87
N GLN A 425 9.71 -44.48 -13.43
CA GLN A 425 8.99 -44.95 -14.63
C GLN A 425 9.00 -43.93 -15.78
N VAL A 426 10.15 -43.31 -16.02
CA VAL A 426 10.37 -42.37 -17.12
C VAL A 426 10.00 -43.07 -18.43
N THR A 427 8.97 -42.59 -19.15
CA THR A 427 8.47 -43.18 -20.41
C THR A 427 9.56 -43.16 -21.50
N SER A 428 9.35 -43.77 -22.66
CA SER A 428 10.27 -43.61 -23.79
C SER A 428 10.31 -42.16 -24.30
N GLY A 429 11.46 -41.69 -24.80
CA GLY A 429 11.59 -40.39 -25.48
C GLY A 429 12.10 -39.23 -24.62
N ASN A 430 12.47 -39.46 -23.35
CA ASN A 430 13.00 -38.40 -22.50
C ASN A 430 14.51 -38.21 -22.71
N ARG A 431 14.98 -36.98 -22.50
CA ARG A 431 16.39 -36.59 -22.53
C ARG A 431 16.91 -36.38 -21.10
N LEU A 432 17.96 -37.12 -20.73
CA LEU A 432 18.67 -36.97 -19.46
C LEU A 432 20.12 -36.60 -19.71
N SER A 433 20.56 -35.45 -19.24
CA SER A 433 21.97 -35.03 -19.29
C SER A 433 22.51 -34.86 -17.87
N ILE A 434 23.47 -35.70 -17.47
CA ILE A 434 24.15 -35.64 -16.17
C ILE A 434 25.66 -35.52 -16.40
N THR A 435 26.15 -34.31 -16.64
CA THR A 435 27.58 -34.05 -16.90
C THR A 435 28.15 -33.06 -15.89
N GLN A 436 29.31 -33.35 -15.31
CA GLN A 436 29.81 -32.58 -14.17
C GLN A 436 30.91 -31.59 -14.58
N SER A 437 31.10 -30.56 -13.77
CA SER A 437 32.18 -29.57 -13.97
C SER A 437 33.56 -30.24 -13.89
N THR A 438 33.69 -31.26 -13.03
CA THR A 438 34.77 -32.24 -13.01
C THR A 438 34.21 -33.61 -13.36
N PRO A 439 34.73 -34.32 -14.38
CA PRO A 439 34.16 -35.58 -14.83
C PRO A 439 33.92 -36.59 -13.71
N ALA A 440 32.69 -37.08 -13.61
CA ALA A 440 32.27 -38.07 -12.62
C ALA A 440 31.46 -39.19 -13.29
N PRO A 441 32.12 -40.06 -14.10
CA PRO A 441 31.42 -41.09 -14.85
C PRO A 441 30.68 -42.06 -13.93
N PRO A 442 29.55 -42.64 -14.37
CA PRO A 442 28.84 -43.67 -13.61
C PRO A 442 29.70 -44.90 -13.40
N THR A 443 29.50 -45.61 -12.30
CA THR A 443 30.29 -46.80 -11.92
C THR A 443 29.39 -47.92 -11.40
N GLY A 444 29.83 -49.18 -11.52
CA GLY A 444 29.11 -50.34 -10.97
C GLY A 444 27.65 -50.39 -11.43
N GLN A 445 26.71 -50.41 -10.47
CA GLN A 445 25.28 -50.43 -10.73
C GLN A 445 24.82 -49.23 -11.59
N GLY A 446 25.42 -48.05 -11.47
CA GLY A 446 25.04 -46.89 -12.28
C GLY A 446 25.25 -47.08 -13.79
N ILE A 447 26.23 -47.90 -14.21
CA ILE A 447 26.42 -48.25 -15.63
C ILE A 447 25.25 -49.11 -16.13
N ILE A 448 24.81 -50.07 -15.30
CA ILE A 448 23.68 -50.94 -15.58
C ILE A 448 22.39 -50.11 -15.64
N ASP A 449 22.23 -49.17 -14.72
CA ASP A 449 21.05 -48.31 -14.66
C ASP A 449 20.95 -47.39 -15.88
N LYS A 450 22.06 -46.76 -16.28
CA LYS A 450 22.17 -45.99 -17.52
C LYS A 450 21.76 -46.82 -18.74
N GLN A 451 22.30 -48.03 -18.88
CA GLN A 451 21.98 -48.89 -20.03
C GLN A 451 20.51 -49.31 -20.03
N THR A 452 19.94 -49.58 -18.85
CA THR A 452 18.52 -49.92 -18.71
C THR A 452 17.64 -48.75 -19.13
N LEU A 453 17.95 -47.51 -18.73
CA LEU A 453 17.24 -46.31 -19.17
C LEU A 453 17.31 -46.11 -20.68
N ILE A 454 18.47 -46.36 -21.30
CA ILE A 454 18.65 -46.31 -22.77
C ILE A 454 17.80 -47.39 -23.46
N ASN A 455 17.80 -48.62 -22.93
CA ASN A 455 16.99 -49.72 -23.47
C ASN A 455 15.49 -49.44 -23.37
N ASN A 456 15.06 -48.63 -22.40
CA ASN A 456 13.68 -48.14 -22.27
C ASN A 456 13.34 -47.00 -23.27
N GLY A 457 14.26 -46.65 -24.19
CA GLY A 457 14.04 -45.68 -25.25
C GLY A 457 14.34 -44.23 -24.87
N ASN A 458 15.18 -44.00 -23.86
CA ASN A 458 15.62 -42.66 -23.45
C ASN A 458 16.99 -42.29 -24.03
N THR A 459 17.27 -41.00 -24.14
CA THR A 459 18.60 -40.51 -24.54
C THR A 459 19.35 -40.01 -23.31
N ILE A 460 20.41 -40.71 -22.92
CA ILE A 460 21.14 -40.48 -21.67
C ILE A 460 22.59 -40.05 -21.95
N TRP A 461 22.98 -38.87 -21.48
CA TRP A 461 24.36 -38.38 -21.50
C TRP A 461 24.94 -38.34 -20.09
N THR A 462 26.13 -38.90 -19.93
CA THR A 462 26.97 -38.76 -18.73
C THR A 462 28.39 -38.43 -19.15
N ASP A 463 29.23 -38.02 -18.20
CA ASP A 463 30.69 -37.91 -18.40
C ASP A 463 31.34 -39.21 -18.87
#